data_AF-A0A0F8WZM1-F1
#
_entry.id   AF-A0A0F8WZM1-F1
#
_cell.length_a   1.000
_cell.length_b   1.000
_cell.length_c   1.000
_cell.angle_alpha   90.00
_cell.angle_beta   90.00
_cell.angle_gamma   90.00
#
_symmetry.space_group_name_H-M   'P 1'
#
loop_
_entity.id
_entity.type
_entity.pdbx_description
1 polymer ?
#
loop_
_entity_poly.entity_id
_entity_poly.type
_entity_poly.pdbx_seq_one_letter_code
_entity_poly.pdbx_strand_id
1 'polypeptide(L)'
;MTDETTALVQVVDTTKALDIKQVSVQIQQVRQLLKEQMKEGVHYGKIPGCGDKPTCYQPGAQMTALFFGFGASYIVDHTDQDNGHREYEIICKLHHRETDTFIGEGVGCCSTMEGKYRFRTGPKKLTNAVVPKDYWILRNTDRAGAQALIGKGNSTAKDESGVWRIASGGGDKVEHDNPADYWNTCLKMAKKRAYVDAVLTSTAASDIFTQDIEDDPNLYGGNNPSPANAKPDVGLANQTQHQAAPQPPTASWENWPRIRFPSS
;
A
#
# COMPACT_ATOMS: atom_id res chain seq x y z
N MET A 1 -10.87 -44.94 45.04
CA MET A 1 -11.42 -44.62 43.70
C MET A 1 -11.00 -43.21 43.38
N THR A 2 -9.88 -43.05 42.70
CA THR A 2 -9.40 -41.76 42.19
C THR A 2 -9.39 -41.91 40.68
N ASP A 3 -10.27 -41.14 40.06
CA ASP A 3 -10.57 -41.17 38.63
C ASP A 3 -9.48 -40.36 37.89
N GLU A 4 -8.56 -41.05 37.22
CA GLU A 4 -7.57 -40.43 36.34
C GLU A 4 -8.20 -40.20 34.98
N THR A 5 -8.67 -38.97 34.74
CA THR A 5 -9.13 -38.53 33.42
C THR A 5 -7.92 -38.41 32.48
N THR A 6 -7.64 -39.48 31.74
CA THR A 6 -6.61 -39.53 30.70
C THR A 6 -7.09 -38.68 29.50
N ALA A 7 -6.52 -37.49 29.32
CA ALA A 7 -6.73 -36.69 28.13
C ALA A 7 -5.98 -37.34 26.94
N LEU A 8 -6.74 -37.84 25.97
CA LEU A 8 -6.20 -38.36 24.71
C LEU A 8 -5.65 -37.20 23.87
N VAL A 9 -4.33 -37.03 23.90
CA VAL A 9 -3.62 -36.20 22.93
C VAL A 9 -3.63 -36.96 21.60
N GLN A 10 -4.48 -36.54 20.65
CA GLN A 10 -4.41 -37.07 19.29
C GLN A 10 -3.10 -36.60 18.64
N VAL A 11 -2.20 -37.54 18.42
CA VAL A 11 -0.99 -37.34 17.62
C VAL A 11 -1.45 -37.09 16.19
N VAL A 12 -1.37 -35.84 15.75
CA VAL A 12 -1.66 -35.46 14.36
C VAL A 12 -0.51 -35.97 13.49
N ASP A 13 -0.81 -36.98 12.67
CA ASP A 13 0.10 -37.59 11.71
C ASP A 13 0.59 -36.53 10.71
N THR A 14 1.86 -36.12 10.85
CA THR A 14 2.45 -34.91 10.23
C THR A 14 2.99 -35.16 8.82
N THR A 15 2.71 -36.33 8.24
CA THR A 15 3.30 -36.78 6.95
C THR A 15 2.27 -37.17 5.88
N LYS A 16 1.10 -36.54 5.87
CA LYS A 16 0.11 -36.73 4.81
C LYS A 16 0.04 -35.53 3.87
N ALA A 17 0.39 -35.75 2.61
CA ALA A 17 0.02 -34.82 1.54
C ALA A 17 -1.50 -34.61 1.53
N LEU A 18 -1.94 -33.40 1.22
CA LEU A 18 -3.37 -33.08 1.05
C LEU A 18 -3.98 -33.93 -0.06
N ASP A 19 -5.20 -34.41 0.15
CA ASP A 19 -5.96 -35.09 -0.90
C ASP A 19 -6.29 -34.10 -2.03
N ILE A 20 -6.24 -34.56 -3.28
CA ILE A 20 -6.57 -33.75 -4.47
C ILE A 20 -7.95 -33.12 -4.34
N LYS A 21 -8.90 -33.81 -3.70
CA LYS A 21 -10.23 -33.27 -3.42
C LYS A 21 -10.17 -32.05 -2.49
N GLN A 22 -9.34 -32.11 -1.44
CA GLN A 22 -9.18 -30.99 -0.50
C GLN A 22 -8.54 -29.78 -1.19
N VAL A 23 -7.51 -30.00 -2.00
CA VAL A 23 -6.87 -28.95 -2.82
C VAL A 23 -7.89 -28.31 -3.77
N SER A 24 -8.71 -29.13 -4.45
CA SER A 24 -9.73 -28.65 -5.37
C SER A 24 -10.80 -27.80 -4.67
N VAL A 25 -11.23 -28.20 -3.47
CA VAL A 25 -12.17 -27.44 -2.64
C VAL A 25 -11.59 -26.09 -2.26
N GLN A 26 -10.33 -26.05 -1.82
CA GLN A 26 -9.67 -24.80 -1.44
C GLN A 26 -9.58 -23.82 -2.62
N ILE A 27 -9.18 -24.29 -3.80
CA ILE A 27 -9.13 -23.45 -5.02
C ILE A 27 -10.53 -22.93 -5.38
N GLN A 28 -11.56 -23.78 -5.28
CA GLN A 28 -12.94 -23.37 -5.54
C GLN A 28 -13.40 -22.29 -4.56
N GLN A 29 -13.04 -22.40 -3.27
CA GLN A 29 -13.35 -21.39 -2.26
C GLN A 29 -12.69 -20.04 -2.58
N VAL A 30 -11.41 -20.02 -2.97
CA VAL A 30 -10.73 -18.78 -3.37
C VAL A 30 -11.39 -18.16 -4.61
N ARG A 31 -11.74 -18.97 -5.61
CA ARG A 31 -12.46 -18.50 -6.82
C ARG A 31 -13.85 -17.96 -6.50
N GLN A 32 -14.54 -18.55 -5.53
CA GLN A 32 -15.85 -18.09 -5.11
C GLN A 32 -15.76 -16.77 -4.35
N LEU A 33 -14.79 -16.64 -3.43
CA LEU A 33 -14.49 -15.38 -2.75
C LEU A 33 -14.19 -14.25 -3.75
N LEU A 34 -13.36 -14.55 -4.76
CA LEU A 34 -13.05 -13.61 -5.84
C LEU A 34 -14.33 -13.13 -6.55
N LYS A 35 -15.21 -14.06 -6.91
CA LYS A 35 -16.42 -13.77 -7.68
C LYS A 35 -17.47 -13.00 -6.87
N GLU A 36 -17.61 -13.30 -5.58
CA GLU A 36 -18.73 -12.81 -4.77
C GLU A 36 -18.39 -11.55 -3.98
N GLN A 37 -17.15 -11.43 -3.49
CA GLN A 37 -16.76 -10.38 -2.54
C GLN A 37 -15.69 -9.44 -3.07
N MET A 38 -14.81 -9.92 -3.97
CA MET A 38 -13.75 -9.08 -4.53
C MET A 38 -14.22 -8.28 -5.75
N LYS A 39 -13.72 -7.06 -5.82
CA LYS A 39 -14.02 -6.07 -6.87
C LYS A 39 -12.74 -5.69 -7.61
N GLU A 40 -12.77 -5.80 -8.94
CA GLU A 40 -11.70 -5.30 -9.81
C GLU A 40 -11.50 -3.78 -9.61
N GLY A 41 -10.27 -3.32 -9.64
CA GLY A 41 -9.85 -1.94 -9.34
C GLY A 41 -9.73 -1.62 -7.85
N VAL A 42 -10.29 -2.45 -6.95
CA VAL A 42 -10.21 -2.24 -5.48
C VAL A 42 -9.41 -3.33 -4.79
N HIS A 43 -9.72 -4.59 -5.08
CA HIS A 43 -9.10 -5.75 -4.44
C HIS A 43 -8.01 -6.37 -5.32
N TYR A 44 -8.16 -6.26 -6.64
CA TYR A 44 -7.21 -6.71 -7.63
C TYR A 44 -7.36 -5.90 -8.92
N GLY A 45 -6.39 -5.97 -9.84
CA GLY A 45 -6.53 -5.34 -11.15
C GLY A 45 -5.39 -5.70 -12.10
N LYS A 46 -5.58 -5.41 -13.39
CA LYS A 46 -4.53 -5.58 -14.40
C LYS A 46 -3.64 -4.35 -14.44
N ILE A 47 -2.33 -4.57 -14.33
CA ILE A 47 -1.32 -3.53 -14.46
C ILE A 47 -0.70 -3.64 -15.86
N PRO A 48 -0.63 -2.55 -16.64
CA PRO A 48 -0.01 -2.56 -17.96
C PRO A 48 1.41 -3.15 -17.92
N GLY A 49 1.70 -4.09 -18.82
CA GLY A 49 3.01 -4.75 -18.91
C GLY A 49 3.20 -5.99 -18.02
N CYS A 50 2.19 -6.38 -17.24
CA CYS A 50 2.32 -7.44 -16.21
C CYS A 50 1.67 -8.78 -16.59
N GLY A 51 1.52 -9.05 -17.89
CA GLY A 51 0.87 -10.27 -18.41
C GLY A 51 -0.65 -10.27 -18.23
N ASP A 52 -1.26 -11.45 -18.42
CA ASP A 52 -2.72 -11.59 -18.42
C ASP A 52 -3.34 -11.73 -17.03
N LYS A 53 -2.55 -12.16 -16.04
CA LYS A 53 -3.01 -12.38 -14.66
C LYS A 53 -3.16 -11.06 -13.90
N PRO A 54 -4.26 -10.85 -13.17
CA PRO A 54 -4.43 -9.68 -12.34
C PRO A 54 -3.48 -9.69 -11.14
N THR A 55 -3.06 -8.50 -10.69
CA THR A 55 -2.29 -8.32 -9.47
C THR A 55 -3.23 -8.21 -8.26
N CYS A 56 -2.89 -8.89 -7.15
CA CYS A 56 -3.62 -8.76 -5.90
C CYS A 56 -3.21 -7.47 -5.17
N TYR A 57 -4.18 -6.66 -4.75
CA TYR A 57 -3.92 -5.49 -3.92
C TYR A 57 -4.06 -5.85 -2.44
N GLN A 58 -3.52 -5.01 -1.56
CA GLN A 58 -3.64 -5.19 -0.11
C GLN A 58 -5.07 -5.47 0.37
N PRO A 59 -6.13 -4.77 -0.09
CA PRO A 59 -7.51 -5.08 0.30
C PRO A 59 -7.94 -6.50 -0.11
N GLY A 60 -7.48 -7.00 -1.26
CA GLY A 60 -7.72 -8.37 -1.71
C GLY A 60 -7.05 -9.39 -0.80
N ALA A 61 -5.77 -9.20 -0.48
CA ALA A 61 -5.06 -10.07 0.45
C ALA A 61 -5.70 -10.09 1.86
N GLN A 62 -6.15 -8.93 2.36
CA GLN A 62 -6.85 -8.84 3.65
C GLN A 62 -8.17 -9.59 3.66
N MET A 63 -8.93 -9.51 2.56
CA MET A 63 -10.18 -10.23 2.42
C MET A 63 -9.95 -11.75 2.35
N THR A 64 -8.93 -12.20 1.62
CA THR A 64 -8.53 -13.62 1.58
C THR A 64 -8.11 -14.11 2.97
N ALA A 65 -7.24 -13.38 3.67
CA ALA A 65 -6.82 -13.74 5.02
C ALA A 65 -7.99 -13.77 6.00
N LEU A 66 -8.94 -12.83 5.89
CA LEU A 66 -10.15 -12.83 6.69
C LEU A 66 -11.01 -14.08 6.42
N PHE A 67 -11.20 -14.44 5.15
CA PHE A 67 -11.99 -15.61 4.75
C PHE A 67 -11.44 -16.92 5.31
N PHE A 68 -10.12 -17.09 5.35
CA PHE A 68 -9.48 -18.27 5.94
C PHE A 68 -9.18 -18.14 7.43
N GLY A 69 -9.61 -17.06 8.08
CA GLY A 69 -9.39 -16.88 9.52
C GLY A 69 -7.93 -16.66 9.92
N PHE A 70 -7.09 -16.09 9.04
CA PHE A 70 -5.66 -15.91 9.29
C PHE A 70 -5.34 -14.61 10.05
N GLY A 71 -4.56 -14.72 11.11
CA GLY A 71 -3.83 -13.64 11.76
C GLY A 71 -2.42 -13.51 11.19
N ALA A 72 -1.82 -12.33 11.34
CA ALA A 72 -0.46 -12.05 10.86
C ALA A 72 0.40 -11.49 11.99
N SER A 73 1.59 -12.07 12.17
CA SER A 73 2.68 -11.54 12.99
C SER A 73 3.87 -11.21 12.09
N TYR A 74 4.76 -10.34 12.56
CA TYR A 74 5.83 -9.80 11.73
C TYR A 74 7.16 -9.87 12.46
N ILE A 75 8.18 -10.38 11.78
CA ILE A 75 9.58 -10.18 12.13
C ILE A 75 10.07 -9.04 11.25
N VAL A 76 10.51 -7.95 11.88
CA VAL A 76 10.97 -6.75 11.20
C VAL A 76 12.45 -6.60 11.47
N ASP A 77 13.24 -6.61 10.42
CA ASP A 77 14.65 -6.25 10.45
C ASP A 77 14.89 -4.98 9.63
N HIS A 78 15.99 -4.29 9.93
CA HIS A 78 16.43 -3.17 9.12
C HIS A 78 17.95 -3.03 9.11
N THR A 79 18.45 -2.58 7.96
CA THR A 79 19.86 -2.25 7.77
C THR A 79 19.97 -0.76 7.50
N ASP A 80 20.71 -0.05 8.35
CA ASP A 80 21.11 1.33 8.11
C ASP A 80 22.18 1.37 7.01
N GLN A 81 22.03 2.32 6.10
CA GLN A 81 22.89 2.53 4.94
C GLN A 81 23.49 3.94 4.97
N ASP A 82 24.41 4.21 4.04
CA ASP A 82 25.07 5.50 3.94
C ASP A 82 24.07 6.67 3.75
N ASN A 83 24.47 7.87 4.17
CA ASN A 83 23.69 9.11 4.04
C ASN A 83 22.30 9.07 4.71
N GLY A 84 22.12 8.24 5.74
CA GLY A 84 20.84 8.16 6.48
C GLY A 84 19.78 7.31 5.79
N HIS A 85 20.15 6.61 4.72
CA HIS A 85 19.29 5.62 4.09
C HIS A 85 19.10 4.40 4.99
N ARG A 86 17.98 3.70 4.78
CA ARG A 86 17.61 2.47 5.46
C ARG A 86 16.90 1.52 4.52
N GLU A 87 17.14 0.24 4.71
CA GLU A 87 16.40 -0.86 4.11
C GLU A 87 15.69 -1.68 5.18
N TYR A 88 14.47 -2.09 4.87
CA TYR A 88 13.65 -2.94 5.72
C TYR A 88 13.46 -4.30 5.08
N GLU A 89 13.65 -5.34 5.87
CA GLU A 89 13.35 -6.72 5.52
C GLU A 89 12.31 -7.24 6.51
N ILE A 90 11.17 -7.71 5.99
CA ILE A 90 10.05 -8.14 6.82
C ILE A 90 9.65 -9.55 6.44
N ILE A 91 9.54 -10.42 7.45
CA ILE A 91 8.91 -11.73 7.34
C ILE A 91 7.53 -11.62 7.98
N CYS A 92 6.48 -11.81 7.18
CA CYS A 92 5.11 -11.93 7.66
C CYS A 92 4.80 -13.40 7.90
N LYS A 93 4.43 -13.76 9.13
CA LYS A 93 4.01 -15.11 9.50
C LYS A 93 2.49 -15.15 9.67
N LEU A 94 1.84 -16.07 8.97
CA LEU A 94 0.41 -16.31 9.08
C LEU A 94 0.14 -17.45 10.06
N HIS A 95 -0.86 -17.25 10.90
CA HIS A 95 -1.39 -18.25 11.83
C HIS A 95 -2.91 -18.27 11.73
N HIS A 96 -3.54 -19.42 11.95
CA HIS A 96 -4.99 -19.50 12.06
C HIS A 96 -5.44 -18.92 13.41
N ARG A 97 -6.37 -17.95 13.42
CA ARG A 97 -6.71 -17.17 14.63
C ARG A 97 -7.30 -18.00 15.77
N GLU A 98 -8.06 -19.04 15.45
CA GLU A 98 -8.72 -19.86 16.47
C GLU A 98 -7.79 -20.90 17.08
N THR A 99 -6.87 -21.44 16.28
CA THR A 99 -6.03 -22.59 16.65
C THR A 99 -4.56 -22.21 16.89
N ASP A 100 -4.20 -20.96 16.60
CA ASP A 100 -2.83 -20.41 16.58
C ASP A 100 -1.84 -21.24 15.73
N THR A 101 -2.36 -22.06 14.82
CA THR A 101 -1.55 -22.96 13.99
C THR A 101 -0.84 -22.15 12.92
N PHE A 102 0.48 -22.33 12.79
CA PHE A 102 1.26 -21.71 11.72
C PHE A 102 0.78 -22.21 10.35
N ILE A 103 0.53 -21.28 9.43
CA ILE A 103 0.02 -21.55 8.08
C ILE A 103 1.12 -21.40 7.04
N GLY A 104 1.93 -20.36 7.16
CA GLY A 104 2.95 -20.03 6.18
C GLY A 104 3.56 -18.68 6.45
N GLU A 105 4.53 -18.32 5.63
CA GLU A 105 5.22 -17.05 5.71
C GLU A 105 5.41 -16.43 4.33
N GLY A 106 5.65 -15.13 4.32
CA GLY A 106 5.99 -14.37 3.13
C GLY A 106 6.96 -13.26 3.47
N VAL A 107 7.69 -12.81 2.47
CA VAL A 107 8.80 -11.89 2.62
C VAL A 107 8.54 -10.59 1.87
N GLY A 108 9.08 -9.49 2.40
CA GLY A 108 8.97 -8.20 1.75
C GLY A 108 10.13 -7.30 2.12
N CYS A 109 10.73 -6.68 1.11
CA CYS A 109 11.78 -5.68 1.29
C CYS A 109 11.31 -4.31 0.78
N CYS A 110 11.88 -3.25 1.36
CA CYS A 110 11.74 -1.90 0.84
C CYS A 110 12.88 -1.03 1.34
N SER A 111 13.49 -0.25 0.44
CA SER A 111 14.62 0.61 0.77
C SER A 111 14.34 2.05 0.40
N THR A 112 14.79 2.98 1.24
CA THR A 112 14.83 4.42 0.91
C THR A 112 15.74 4.73 -0.28
N MET A 113 16.58 3.77 -0.71
CA MET A 113 17.35 3.90 -1.96
C MET A 113 16.52 3.60 -3.22
N GLU A 114 15.30 3.08 -3.11
CA GLU A 114 14.39 2.94 -4.25
C GLU A 114 14.12 4.31 -4.89
N GLY A 115 14.09 4.38 -6.22
CA GLY A 115 14.09 5.67 -6.94
C GLY A 115 12.93 6.61 -6.60
N LYS A 116 11.78 6.08 -6.14
CA LYS A 116 10.60 6.82 -5.69
C LYS A 116 10.73 7.46 -4.31
N TYR A 117 11.63 6.97 -3.46
CA TYR A 117 11.93 7.49 -2.12
C TYR A 117 13.27 8.23 -2.09
N ARG A 118 14.18 7.85 -2.99
CA ARG A 118 15.51 8.44 -3.08
C ARG A 118 15.52 9.78 -3.77
N PHE A 119 14.74 9.94 -4.83
CA PHE A 119 14.83 11.11 -5.69
C PHE A 119 13.56 11.95 -5.69
N ARG A 120 13.76 13.27 -5.59
CA ARG A 120 12.77 14.29 -5.94
C ARG A 120 13.07 14.89 -7.30
N THR A 121 12.02 15.44 -7.89
CA THR A 121 12.11 16.31 -9.06
C THR A 121 12.97 17.52 -8.72
N GLY A 122 14.05 17.73 -9.48
CA GLY A 122 14.90 18.91 -9.35
C GLY A 122 14.17 20.24 -9.58
N PRO A 123 14.81 21.37 -9.24
CA PRO A 123 14.20 22.70 -9.40
C PRO A 123 13.85 22.97 -10.87
N LYS A 124 12.64 23.49 -11.07
CA LYS A 124 12.16 23.92 -12.39
C LYS A 124 12.57 25.37 -12.64
N LYS A 125 13.17 25.65 -13.80
CA LYS A 125 13.47 27.02 -14.25
C LYS A 125 12.45 27.42 -15.31
N LEU A 126 11.59 28.38 -14.99
CA LEU A 126 10.62 28.90 -15.95
C LEU A 126 11.33 29.53 -17.14
N THR A 127 10.85 29.22 -18.33
CA THR A 127 11.25 29.87 -19.57
C THR A 127 10.20 30.92 -19.94
N ASN A 128 10.55 31.81 -20.87
CA ASN A 128 9.62 32.81 -21.38
C ASN A 128 8.53 32.22 -22.30
N ALA A 129 8.69 30.97 -22.75
CA ALA A 129 7.76 30.33 -23.66
C ALA A 129 6.46 29.90 -22.95
N VAL A 130 5.31 30.29 -23.50
CA VAL A 130 3.99 29.89 -23.01
C VAL A 130 3.69 28.46 -23.47
N VAL A 131 3.02 27.67 -22.64
CA VAL A 131 2.61 26.31 -23.01
C VAL A 131 1.56 26.37 -24.12
N PRO A 132 1.78 25.70 -25.28
CA PRO A 132 0.79 25.68 -26.37
C PRO A 132 -0.56 25.11 -25.91
N LYS A 133 -1.68 25.61 -26.44
CA LYS A 133 -3.01 25.09 -26.08
C LYS A 133 -3.16 23.61 -26.42
N ASP A 134 -2.59 23.18 -27.53
CA ASP A 134 -2.61 21.80 -28.02
C ASP A 134 -1.95 20.82 -27.06
N TYR A 135 -1.00 21.28 -26.23
CA TYR A 135 -0.41 20.47 -25.16
C TYR A 135 -1.48 19.92 -24.21
N TRP A 136 -2.45 20.75 -23.82
CA TRP A 136 -3.48 20.35 -22.86
C TRP A 136 -4.47 19.34 -23.43
N ILE A 137 -4.70 19.41 -24.75
CA ILE A 137 -5.55 18.47 -25.49
C ILE A 137 -4.83 17.12 -25.59
N LEU A 138 -3.56 17.13 -26.00
CA LEU A 138 -2.77 15.91 -26.20
C LEU A 138 -2.34 15.25 -24.89
N ARG A 139 -2.21 15.97 -23.78
CA ARG A 139 -1.67 15.43 -22.52
C ARG A 139 -2.39 14.16 -22.03
N ASN A 140 -3.69 14.06 -22.29
CA ASN A 140 -4.52 12.95 -21.85
C ASN A 140 -4.71 11.85 -22.92
N THR A 141 -4.42 12.15 -24.18
CA THR A 141 -4.65 11.25 -25.33
C THR A 141 -3.35 10.73 -25.94
N ASP A 142 -2.36 11.61 -26.13
CA ASP A 142 -1.03 11.32 -26.63
C ASP A 142 0.05 12.08 -25.83
N ARG A 143 0.60 11.38 -24.82
CA ARG A 143 1.63 11.93 -23.93
C ARG A 143 2.94 12.20 -24.67
N ALA A 144 3.25 11.44 -25.72
CA ALA A 144 4.47 11.62 -26.51
C ALA A 144 4.36 12.86 -27.40
N GLY A 145 3.23 13.04 -28.08
CA GLY A 145 2.91 14.25 -28.85
C GLY A 145 2.86 15.50 -27.98
N ALA A 146 2.24 15.41 -26.79
CA ALA A 146 2.26 16.51 -25.83
C ALA A 146 3.69 16.88 -25.40
N GLN A 147 4.55 15.89 -25.12
CA GLN A 147 5.93 16.16 -24.74
C GLN A 147 6.74 16.77 -25.90
N ALA A 148 6.47 16.40 -27.15
CA ALA A 148 7.11 16.98 -28.32
C ALA A 148 6.82 18.49 -28.46
N LEU A 149 5.63 18.94 -28.07
CA LEU A 149 5.24 20.35 -28.12
C LEU A 149 6.00 21.24 -27.13
N ILE A 150 6.42 20.70 -25.99
CA ILE A 150 7.14 21.45 -24.95
C ILE A 150 8.65 21.18 -24.95
N GLY A 151 9.12 20.20 -25.72
CA GLY A 151 10.52 19.77 -25.78
C GLY A 151 10.86 18.68 -24.76
N LYS A 152 11.77 17.77 -25.13
CA LYS A 152 12.19 16.64 -24.27
C LYS A 152 12.86 17.16 -22.99
N GLY A 153 12.39 16.70 -21.83
CA GLY A 153 12.94 17.08 -20.52
C GLY A 153 12.39 18.39 -19.95
N ASN A 154 11.52 19.08 -20.69
CA ASN A 154 10.80 20.24 -20.17
C ASN A 154 9.51 19.82 -19.48
N SER A 155 9.08 20.62 -18.50
CA SER A 155 7.84 20.47 -17.77
C SER A 155 7.02 21.76 -17.84
N THR A 156 5.85 21.79 -17.21
CA THR A 156 5.02 23.01 -17.12
C THR A 156 5.02 23.54 -15.68
N ALA A 157 5.01 24.87 -15.55
CA ALA A 157 4.88 25.58 -14.28
C ALA A 157 4.15 26.91 -14.49
N LYS A 158 3.48 27.44 -13.46
CA LYS A 158 2.86 28.77 -13.49
C LYS A 158 3.88 29.83 -13.10
N ASP A 159 3.88 30.95 -13.82
CA ASP A 159 4.61 32.16 -13.39
C ASP A 159 3.84 32.90 -12.28
N GLU A 160 4.44 33.95 -11.73
CA GLU A 160 3.85 34.82 -10.69
C GLU A 160 2.54 35.49 -11.13
N SER A 161 2.32 35.59 -12.45
CA SER A 161 1.09 36.12 -13.05
C SER A 161 0.03 35.04 -13.30
N GLY A 162 0.29 33.79 -12.91
CA GLY A 162 -0.63 32.66 -13.07
C GLY A 162 -0.65 32.03 -14.47
N VAL A 163 0.24 32.46 -15.38
CA VAL A 163 0.32 31.96 -16.76
C VAL A 163 1.19 30.70 -16.80
N TRP A 164 0.70 29.66 -17.48
CA TRP A 164 1.46 28.43 -17.68
C TRP A 164 2.59 28.63 -18.69
N ARG A 165 3.82 28.49 -18.23
CA ARG A 165 5.02 28.53 -19.07
C ARG A 165 5.74 27.19 -19.10
N ILE A 166 6.48 26.99 -20.17
CA ILE A 166 7.40 25.88 -20.30
C ILE A 166 8.50 26.11 -19.26
N ALA A 167 8.77 25.12 -18.43
CA ALA A 167 9.86 25.12 -17.48
C ALA A 167 10.93 24.15 -17.98
N SER A 168 12.15 24.66 -18.11
CA SER A 168 13.35 23.86 -18.33
C SER A 168 13.85 23.30 -17.00
N GLY A 169 14.37 22.08 -17.01
CA GLY A 169 14.73 21.36 -15.79
C GLY A 169 13.55 20.70 -15.09
N GLY A 170 13.82 20.05 -13.95
CA GLY A 170 12.88 19.14 -13.30
C GLY A 170 12.83 17.73 -13.92
N GLY A 171 13.68 17.44 -14.91
CA GLY A 171 14.00 16.05 -15.30
C GLY A 171 15.10 15.45 -14.43
N ASP A 172 15.89 16.30 -13.75
CA ASP A 172 16.99 15.86 -12.91
C ASP A 172 16.44 15.19 -11.64
N LYS A 173 16.93 13.97 -11.39
CA LYS A 173 16.69 13.24 -10.15
C LYS A 173 17.65 13.79 -9.09
N VAL A 174 17.14 14.62 -8.20
CA VAL A 174 17.89 15.17 -7.07
C VAL A 174 17.61 14.29 -5.86
N GLU A 175 18.67 13.82 -5.20
CA GLU A 175 18.53 13.00 -4.00
C GLU A 175 17.85 13.79 -2.87
N HIS A 176 17.03 13.12 -2.07
CA HIS A 176 16.43 13.72 -0.89
C HIS A 176 17.51 14.09 0.13
N ASP A 177 17.32 15.24 0.76
CA ASP A 177 18.17 15.77 1.82
C ASP A 177 17.91 15.10 3.17
N ASN A 178 16.72 14.55 3.37
CA ASN A 178 16.34 13.81 4.57
C ASN A 178 15.68 12.45 4.24
N PRO A 179 16.47 11.38 4.02
CA PRO A 179 15.91 10.04 3.78
C PRO A 179 15.04 9.51 4.93
N ALA A 180 15.20 10.03 6.15
CA ALA A 180 14.46 9.58 7.32
C ALA A 180 12.94 9.82 7.23
N ASP A 181 12.51 10.83 6.44
CA ASP A 181 11.09 11.08 6.18
C ASP A 181 10.40 9.90 5.47
N TYR A 182 11.19 9.05 4.79
CA TYR A 182 10.72 7.88 4.07
C TYR A 182 10.87 6.57 4.84
N TRP A 183 11.46 6.57 6.03
CA TRP A 183 11.64 5.34 6.82
C TRP A 183 10.32 4.62 7.11
N ASN A 184 9.32 5.32 7.64
CA ASN A 184 8.01 4.71 7.92
C ASN A 184 7.27 4.31 6.64
N THR A 185 7.45 5.08 5.56
CA THR A 185 6.89 4.75 4.24
C THR A 185 7.47 3.44 3.74
N CYS A 186 8.79 3.27 3.81
CA CYS A 186 9.47 2.04 3.40
C CYS A 186 9.08 0.86 4.31
N LEU A 187 9.05 1.05 5.62
CA LEU A 187 8.61 0.03 6.59
C LEU A 187 7.20 -0.48 6.27
N LYS A 188 6.24 0.42 6.08
CA LYS A 188 4.85 0.04 5.76
C LYS A 188 4.75 -0.63 4.41
N MET A 189 5.58 -0.23 3.46
CA MET A 189 5.64 -0.85 2.14
C MET A 189 6.22 -2.26 2.18
N ALA A 190 7.34 -2.48 2.85
CA ALA A 190 7.90 -3.81 3.08
C ALA A 190 6.87 -4.71 3.78
N LYS A 191 6.15 -4.18 4.77
CA LYS A 191 5.15 -4.93 5.54
C LYS A 191 3.99 -5.37 4.66
N LYS A 192 3.53 -4.48 3.78
CA LYS A 192 2.46 -4.77 2.82
C LYS A 192 2.89 -5.84 1.81
N ARG A 193 4.08 -5.71 1.23
CA ARG A 193 4.66 -6.71 0.31
C ARG A 193 4.75 -8.08 0.98
N ALA A 194 5.30 -8.15 2.20
CA ALA A 194 5.40 -9.38 2.98
C ALA A 194 4.03 -10.01 3.28
N TYR A 195 3.04 -9.19 3.62
CA TYR A 195 1.69 -9.68 3.91
C TYR A 195 0.99 -10.24 2.67
N VAL A 196 1.06 -9.53 1.54
CA VAL A 196 0.45 -9.98 0.28
C VAL A 196 1.11 -11.28 -0.18
N ASP A 197 2.44 -11.37 -0.14
CA ASP A 197 3.17 -12.59 -0.46
C ASP A 197 2.74 -13.76 0.45
N ALA A 198 2.73 -13.56 1.77
CA ALA A 198 2.37 -14.61 2.73
C ALA A 198 0.97 -15.16 2.45
N VAL A 199 0.00 -14.29 2.18
CA VAL A 199 -1.39 -14.69 1.90
C VAL A 199 -1.49 -15.46 0.59
N LEU A 200 -0.86 -14.96 -0.49
CA LEU A 200 -0.94 -15.60 -1.80
C LEU A 200 -0.26 -16.98 -1.79
N THR A 201 0.91 -17.07 -1.17
CA THR A 201 1.69 -18.30 -1.00
C THR A 201 0.94 -19.32 -0.14
N SER A 202 0.33 -18.88 0.98
CA SER A 202 -0.37 -19.77 1.91
C SER A 202 -1.72 -20.29 1.41
N THR A 203 -2.37 -19.56 0.48
CA THR A 203 -3.72 -19.91 0.01
C THR A 203 -3.75 -20.52 -1.38
N ALA A 204 -2.57 -20.69 -2.01
CA ALA A 204 -2.43 -21.03 -3.43
C ALA A 204 -3.14 -20.03 -4.37
N ALA A 205 -3.42 -18.82 -3.89
CA ALA A 205 -4.07 -17.78 -4.69
C ALA A 205 -3.14 -17.19 -5.78
N SER A 206 -1.84 -17.53 -5.77
CA SER A 206 -0.90 -17.22 -6.85
C SER A 206 -1.26 -17.87 -8.21
N ASP A 207 -2.14 -18.87 -8.23
CA ASP A 207 -2.70 -19.37 -9.49
C ASP A 207 -3.58 -18.30 -10.17
N ILE A 208 -4.30 -17.52 -9.36
CA ILE A 208 -5.27 -16.50 -9.81
C ILE A 208 -4.59 -15.14 -9.94
N PHE A 209 -3.73 -14.78 -8.99
CA PHE A 209 -3.11 -13.47 -8.90
C PHE A 209 -1.60 -13.51 -9.10
N THR A 210 -1.03 -12.42 -9.58
CA THR A 210 0.41 -12.16 -9.51
C THR A 210 0.75 -11.37 -8.25
N GLN A 211 1.93 -11.67 -7.69
CA GLN A 211 2.58 -10.89 -6.62
C GLN A 211 3.28 -9.64 -7.17
N ASP A 212 3.66 -9.77 -8.45
CA ASP A 212 4.44 -8.92 -9.36
C ASP A 212 4.76 -7.45 -9.04
N ILE A 213 3.75 -6.60 -8.85
CA ILE A 213 3.96 -5.17 -9.10
C ILE A 213 3.00 -4.31 -8.27
N GLU A 214 3.48 -3.76 -7.15
CA GLU A 214 2.82 -2.64 -6.46
C GLU A 214 3.40 -1.27 -6.86
N ASP A 215 4.13 -1.21 -7.97
CA ASP A 215 4.93 -0.06 -8.39
C ASP A 215 4.31 0.76 -9.53
N ASP A 216 2.97 0.82 -9.65
CA ASP A 216 2.33 1.94 -10.35
C ASP A 216 2.10 3.08 -9.35
N PRO A 217 2.81 4.22 -9.47
CA PRO A 217 2.56 5.41 -8.65
C PRO A 217 1.12 5.92 -8.73
N ASN A 218 0.36 5.55 -9.77
CA ASN A 218 -1.03 5.94 -9.96
C ASN A 218 -2.04 5.06 -9.21
N LEU A 219 -1.68 3.82 -8.83
CA LEU A 219 -2.56 2.93 -8.05
C LEU A 219 -2.60 3.33 -6.57
N TYR A 220 -1.55 3.99 -6.08
CA TYR A 220 -1.44 4.51 -4.73
C TYR A 220 -1.48 6.03 -4.76
N GLY A 221 -2.62 6.61 -5.17
CA GLY A 221 -3.01 8.00 -4.96
C GLY A 221 -1.85 8.98 -4.81
N GLY A 222 -1.30 9.45 -5.93
CA GLY A 222 -0.34 10.54 -5.97
C GLY A 222 -0.93 11.82 -5.38
N ASN A 223 -0.82 11.97 -4.07
CA ASN A 223 -0.75 13.20 -3.29
C ASN A 223 -0.44 12.81 -1.84
N ASN A 224 0.82 12.45 -1.57
CA ASN A 224 1.36 12.69 -0.24
C ASN A 224 1.52 14.21 -0.12
N PRO A 225 0.84 14.90 0.81
CA PRO A 225 1.13 16.29 1.07
C PRO A 225 2.57 16.37 1.59
N SER A 226 3.40 17.14 0.90
CA SER A 226 4.71 17.53 1.40
C SER A 226 4.51 18.31 2.72
N PRO A 227 5.23 18.01 3.81
CA PRO A 227 5.06 18.69 5.10
C PRO A 227 5.71 20.09 5.14
N ALA A 228 5.52 20.88 4.08
CA ALA A 228 6.07 22.23 3.93
C ALA A 228 4.98 23.21 3.47
N ASN A 229 3.98 23.43 4.33
CA ASN A 229 3.36 24.74 4.58
C ASN A 229 2.16 24.58 5.51
N ALA A 230 2.40 24.56 6.82
CA ALA A 230 1.41 24.91 7.80
C ALA A 230 1.90 26.17 8.53
N LYS A 231 1.40 27.33 8.09
CA LYS A 231 1.29 28.52 8.94
C LYS A 231 -0.10 29.12 8.80
N PRO A 232 -0.62 29.71 9.89
CA PRO A 232 -2.05 29.85 10.13
C PRO A 232 -2.57 31.12 9.47
N ASP A 233 -3.81 31.09 8.98
CA ASP A 233 -4.51 32.33 8.66
C ASP A 233 -5.89 32.37 9.31
N VAL A 234 -6.21 33.58 9.73
CA VAL A 234 -7.17 33.99 10.74
C VAL A 234 -8.22 34.84 10.01
N GLY A 235 -9.50 34.42 10.05
CA GLY A 235 -10.64 35.21 9.53
C GLY A 235 -10.73 35.24 7.99
N LEU A 236 -11.88 35.34 7.34
CA LEU A 236 -13.20 35.82 7.72
C LEU A 236 -14.25 35.13 6.81
N ALA A 237 -15.46 35.04 7.36
CA ALA A 237 -16.73 34.56 6.86
C ALA A 237 -17.01 34.53 5.33
N ASN A 238 -17.71 33.48 4.89
CA ASN A 238 -19.07 33.72 4.38
C ASN A 238 -20.01 32.51 4.57
N GLN A 239 -21.24 32.82 4.96
CA GLN A 239 -22.29 31.89 5.36
C GLN A 239 -23.05 31.35 4.15
N THR A 240 -23.36 30.05 4.15
CA THR A 240 -24.55 29.54 3.48
C THR A 240 -25.22 28.51 4.38
N GLN A 241 -26.43 28.86 4.81
CA GLN A 241 -27.29 28.10 5.71
C GLN A 241 -27.74 26.78 5.07
N HIS A 242 -27.58 25.66 5.77
CA HIS A 242 -28.44 24.49 5.65
C HIS A 242 -28.72 23.95 7.05
N GLN A 243 -29.99 23.62 7.27
CA GLN A 243 -30.65 23.39 8.56
C GLN A 243 -30.12 22.16 9.31
N ALA A 244 -30.18 22.24 10.64
CA ALA A 244 -29.65 21.27 11.59
C ALA A 244 -30.47 19.97 11.66
N ALA A 245 -29.76 18.83 11.63
CA ALA A 245 -30.27 17.54 12.09
C ALA A 245 -29.92 17.33 13.58
N PRO A 246 -30.77 16.63 14.37
CA PRO A 246 -30.60 16.49 15.81
C PRO A 246 -29.37 15.66 16.19
N GLN A 247 -28.66 16.07 17.24
CA GLN A 247 -27.43 15.45 17.73
C GLN A 247 -27.72 14.11 18.45
N PRO A 248 -26.94 13.03 18.22
CA PRO A 248 -26.96 11.85 19.07
C PRO A 248 -26.28 12.11 20.44
N PRO A 249 -26.64 11.37 21.50
CA PRO A 249 -26.16 11.64 22.85
C PRO A 249 -24.63 11.51 22.99
N THR A 250 -24.05 12.44 23.74
CA THR A 250 -22.61 12.52 24.05
C THR A 250 -22.18 11.37 24.96
N ALA A 251 -21.39 10.43 24.44
CA ALA A 251 -20.58 9.54 25.26
C ALA A 251 -19.26 10.26 25.59
N SER A 252 -19.00 10.54 26.87
CA SER A 252 -17.71 11.08 27.32
C SER A 252 -16.64 9.99 27.28
N TRP A 253 -15.48 10.33 26.72
CA TRP A 253 -14.29 9.48 26.61
C TRP A 253 -13.61 9.20 27.97
N GLU A 254 -14.11 9.80 29.06
CA GLU A 254 -13.57 9.68 30.42
C GLU A 254 -13.91 8.35 31.12
N ASN A 255 -14.82 7.54 30.56
CA ASN A 255 -15.33 6.32 31.21
C ASN A 255 -14.81 4.98 30.63
N TRP A 256 -13.75 4.98 29.82
CA TRP A 256 -13.13 3.71 29.43
C TRP A 256 -12.22 3.16 30.55
N PRO A 257 -12.39 1.88 30.96
CA PRO A 257 -11.52 1.28 31.96
C PRO A 257 -10.09 1.21 31.43
N ARG A 258 -9.17 1.89 32.12
CA ARG A 258 -7.73 1.82 31.85
C ARG A 258 -7.25 0.40 32.14
N ILE A 259 -6.89 -0.33 31.09
CA ILE A 259 -6.15 -1.59 31.21
C ILE A 259 -4.79 -1.27 31.85
N ARG A 260 -4.58 -1.71 33.09
CA ARG A 260 -3.26 -1.68 33.74
C ARG A 260 -2.50 -2.93 33.30
N PHE A 261 -1.35 -2.75 32.68
CA PHE A 261 -0.39 -3.84 32.52
C PHE A 261 0.25 -4.13 33.89
N PRO A 262 0.36 -5.40 34.31
CA PRO A 262 1.07 -5.74 35.53
C PRO A 262 2.58 -5.49 35.35
N SER A 263 3.18 -4.88 36.36
CA SER A 263 4.61 -4.79 36.54
C SER A 263 5.02 -5.76 37.65
N SER A 264 5.91 -6.70 37.28
CA SER A 264 6.55 -7.75 38.08
C SER A 264 5.63 -8.79 38.73
#